data_AF-A0A7C1Z7F8-F1
#
_entry.id   AF-A0A7C1Z7F8-F1
#
_cell.length_a   1.000
_cell.length_b   1.000
_cell.length_c   1.000
_cell.angle_alpha   90.00
_cell.angle_beta   90.00
_cell.angle_gamma   90.00
#
_symmetry.space_group_name_H-M   'P 1'
#
loop_
_entity.id
_entity.type
_entity.pdbx_description
1 polymer ?
#
loop_
_entity_poly.entity_id
_entity_poly.type
_entity_poly.pdbx_seq_one_letter_code
_entity_poly.pdbx_strand_id
1 'polypeptide(L)'
;MPILFSVSMAVAPALLLLIYYYRQDKNKPEPKGLILKIFLIGIVSTLPAILLELLVSKLAGLFVRWPLLYFAFKAFIVAALCEEYIKLTVVRLAVYNNVNFDEVMDGIVYTVVASLGFACMENILYVLGGGWTTALLRAFTAVPMHALCSGMMGFYIGQAKFASSKDQENRLQKRGLWIAVGIHGSYDFLLFIVPLHGLIPAFGIIPILIGNYIALRKKIKSARDEDKKLGRS
;
A
#
# COMPACT_ATOMS: atom_id res chain seq x y z
N MET A 1 8.63 14.04 -25.17
CA MET A 1 9.49 13.87 -23.98
C MET A 1 10.06 12.46 -23.98
N PRO A 2 11.35 12.26 -23.66
CA PRO A 2 11.97 10.93 -23.73
C PRO A 2 11.41 9.99 -22.66
N ILE A 3 11.25 8.70 -23.00
CA ILE A 3 10.75 7.64 -22.10
C ILE A 3 11.52 7.59 -20.78
N LEU A 4 12.83 7.83 -20.83
CA LEU A 4 13.70 7.93 -19.65
C LEU A 4 13.22 8.98 -18.63
N PHE A 5 12.71 10.12 -19.09
CA PHE A 5 12.19 11.18 -18.23
C PHE A 5 10.89 10.73 -17.53
N SER A 6 9.97 10.11 -18.27
CA SER A 6 8.72 9.62 -17.70
C SER A 6 8.95 8.50 -16.67
N VAL A 7 9.88 7.57 -16.95
CA VAL A 7 10.24 6.49 -16.02
C VAL A 7 10.91 7.05 -14.76
N SER A 8 11.80 8.03 -14.87
CA SER A 8 12.43 8.65 -13.70
C SER A 8 11.40 9.40 -12.83
N MET A 9 10.42 10.08 -13.43
CA MET A 9 9.28 10.64 -12.69
C MET A 9 8.41 9.58 -12.02
N ALA A 10 8.32 8.37 -12.58
CA ALA A 10 7.55 7.28 -12.00
C ALA A 10 8.23 6.68 -10.74
N VAL A 11 9.56 6.61 -10.75
CA VAL A 11 10.38 6.00 -9.68
C VAL A 11 10.63 6.95 -8.51
N ALA A 12 10.91 8.23 -8.80
CA ALA A 12 11.27 9.23 -7.80
C ALA A 12 10.32 9.31 -6.58
N PRO A 13 8.98 9.41 -6.72
CA PRO A 13 8.09 9.53 -5.56
C PRO A 13 8.15 8.30 -4.64
N ALA A 14 8.29 7.10 -5.21
CA ALA A 14 8.39 5.87 -4.42
C ALA A 14 9.67 5.85 -3.57
N LEU A 15 10.80 6.25 -4.15
CA LEU A 15 12.07 6.32 -3.43
C LEU A 15 12.07 7.43 -2.35
N LEU A 16 11.48 8.59 -2.63
CA LEU A 16 11.36 9.68 -1.66
C LEU A 16 10.52 9.26 -0.45
N LEU A 17 9.38 8.59 -0.68
CA LEU A 17 8.56 8.06 0.41
C LEU A 17 9.27 6.92 1.16
N LEU A 18 10.05 6.09 0.47
CA LEU A 18 10.83 5.03 1.11
C LEU A 18 11.80 5.65 2.12
N ILE A 19 12.55 6.67 1.68
CA ILE A 19 13.49 7.40 2.54
C ILE A 19 12.74 8.05 3.72
N TYR A 20 11.57 8.66 3.46
CA TYR A 20 10.76 9.28 4.50
C TYR A 20 10.33 8.29 5.59
N TYR A 21 9.79 7.13 5.21
CA TYR A 21 9.30 6.12 6.15
C TYR A 21 10.42 5.34 6.82
N TYR A 22 11.51 5.04 6.11
CA TYR A 22 12.70 4.45 6.73
C TYR A 22 13.25 5.34 7.84
N ARG A 23 13.31 6.66 7.63
CA ARG A 23 13.73 7.64 8.66
C ARG A 23 12.72 7.82 9.81
N GLN A 24 11.54 7.21 9.72
CA GLN A 24 10.61 7.19 10.85
C GLN A 24 11.04 6.16 11.90
N ASP A 25 11.78 5.14 11.55
CA ASP A 25 12.39 4.27 12.53
C ASP A 25 13.74 4.87 12.96
N LYS A 26 13.69 5.63 14.06
CA LYS A 26 14.83 6.44 14.53
C LYS A 26 15.65 5.76 15.63
N ASN A 27 14.99 4.92 16.43
CA ASN A 27 15.61 4.34 17.61
C ASN A 27 16.48 3.15 17.22
N LYS A 28 16.03 2.33 16.26
CA LYS A 28 16.73 1.13 15.83
C LYS A 28 16.55 0.84 14.34
N PRO A 29 17.16 1.67 13.47
CA PRO A 29 16.97 1.59 12.02
C PRO A 29 17.25 0.20 11.44
N GLU A 30 16.31 -0.29 10.63
CA GLU A 30 16.42 -1.59 9.98
C GLU A 30 17.63 -1.73 9.03
N PRO A 31 18.19 -2.95 8.85
CA PRO A 31 19.30 -3.19 7.94
C PRO A 31 18.96 -2.82 6.49
N LYS A 32 19.75 -1.92 5.89
CA LYS A 32 19.50 -1.41 4.52
C LYS A 32 19.39 -2.51 3.47
N GLY A 33 20.14 -3.60 3.62
CA GLY A 33 20.07 -4.75 2.71
C GLY A 33 18.72 -5.48 2.78
N LEU A 34 18.11 -5.56 3.97
CA LEU A 34 16.78 -6.13 4.15
C LEU A 34 15.70 -5.22 3.57
N ILE A 35 15.82 -3.90 3.77
CA ILE A 35 14.95 -2.89 3.15
C ILE A 35 15.00 -2.99 1.62
N LEU A 36 16.20 -3.04 1.03
CA LEU A 36 16.35 -3.21 -0.42
C LEU A 36 15.73 -4.53 -0.91
N LYS A 37 15.96 -5.63 -0.20
CA LYS A 37 15.38 -6.94 -0.54
C LYS A 37 13.85 -6.87 -0.55
N ILE A 38 13.22 -6.28 0.47
CA ILE A 38 11.76 -6.18 0.58
C ILE A 38 11.20 -5.28 -0.53
N PHE A 39 11.88 -4.17 -0.85
CA PHE A 39 11.50 -3.31 -1.96
C PHE A 39 11.52 -4.06 -3.30
N LEU A 40 12.57 -4.83 -3.58
CA LEU A 40 12.68 -5.64 -4.80
C LEU A 40 11.61 -6.75 -4.86
N ILE A 41 11.32 -7.41 -3.73
CA ILE A 41 10.22 -8.39 -3.68
C ILE A 41 8.88 -7.69 -3.95
N GLY A 42 8.68 -6.46 -3.45
CA GLY A 42 7.52 -5.63 -3.76
C GLY A 42 7.36 -5.33 -5.25
N ILE A 43 8.46 -5.03 -5.96
CA ILE A 43 8.45 -4.87 -7.42
C ILE A 43 8.00 -6.16 -8.11
N VAL A 44 8.57 -7.30 -7.70
CA VAL A 44 8.24 -8.60 -8.31
C VAL A 44 6.80 -9.01 -8.02
N SER A 45 6.25 -8.63 -6.86
CA SER A 45 4.89 -9.01 -6.46
C SER A 45 3.79 -8.31 -7.26
N THR A 46 4.10 -7.27 -8.05
CA THR A 46 3.17 -6.72 -9.04
C THR A 46 2.77 -7.76 -10.09
N LEU A 47 3.65 -8.71 -10.46
CA LEU A 47 3.33 -9.76 -11.43
C LEU A 47 2.18 -10.68 -10.96
N PRO A 48 2.25 -11.36 -9.79
CA PRO A 48 1.14 -12.17 -9.32
C PRO A 48 -0.12 -11.35 -9.01
N ALA A 49 0.00 -10.07 -8.61
CA ALA A 49 -1.16 -9.20 -8.44
C ALA A 49 -1.91 -8.96 -9.76
N ILE A 50 -1.20 -8.61 -10.84
CA ILE A 50 -1.79 -8.45 -12.18
C ILE A 50 -2.48 -9.75 -12.62
N LEU A 51 -1.83 -10.91 -12.43
CA LEU A 51 -2.45 -12.19 -12.80
C LEU A 51 -3.74 -12.46 -12.01
N LEU A 52 -3.73 -12.16 -10.71
CA LEU A 52 -4.90 -12.31 -9.85
C LEU A 52 -6.02 -11.34 -10.26
N GLU A 53 -5.69 -10.08 -10.52
CA GLU A 53 -6.62 -9.06 -11.00
C GLU A 53 -7.26 -9.46 -12.34
N LEU A 54 -6.47 -9.95 -13.29
CA LEU A 54 -6.98 -10.42 -14.59
C LEU A 54 -7.95 -11.59 -14.42
N LEU A 55 -7.66 -12.52 -13.51
CA LEU A 55 -8.55 -13.64 -13.21
C LEU A 55 -9.86 -13.17 -12.57
N VAL A 56 -9.77 -12.37 -11.49
CA VAL A 56 -10.93 -11.89 -10.74
C VAL A 56 -11.77 -10.92 -11.56
N SER A 57 -11.14 -10.12 -12.44
CA SER A 57 -11.84 -9.18 -13.32
C SER A 57 -12.78 -9.85 -14.31
N LYS A 58 -12.62 -11.16 -14.60
CA LYS A 58 -13.60 -11.91 -15.42
C LYS A 58 -14.99 -11.95 -14.77
N LEU A 59 -15.05 -11.90 -13.43
CA LEU A 59 -16.30 -11.86 -12.67
C LEU A 59 -16.99 -10.49 -12.74
N ALA A 60 -16.28 -9.43 -13.15
CA ALA A 60 -16.88 -8.09 -13.27
C ALA A 60 -18.01 -8.06 -14.31
N GLY A 61 -18.01 -8.99 -15.28
CA GLY A 61 -19.08 -9.19 -16.26
C GLY A 61 -20.47 -9.38 -15.64
N LEU A 62 -20.53 -9.94 -14.42
CA LEU A 62 -21.78 -10.15 -13.68
C LEU A 62 -22.49 -8.83 -13.29
N PHE A 63 -21.75 -7.73 -13.24
CA PHE A 63 -22.23 -6.44 -12.77
C PHE A 63 -22.40 -5.40 -13.88
N VAL A 64 -22.19 -5.75 -15.15
CA VAL A 64 -22.18 -4.79 -16.28
C VAL A 64 -23.49 -4.00 -16.41
N ARG A 65 -24.63 -4.59 -16.00
CA ARG A 65 -25.94 -3.91 -15.99
C ARG A 65 -26.11 -2.89 -14.85
N TRP A 66 -25.19 -2.87 -13.89
CA TRP A 66 -25.24 -2.06 -12.67
C TRP A 66 -23.94 -1.24 -12.54
N PRO A 67 -23.81 -0.11 -13.26
CA PRO A 67 -22.53 0.58 -13.43
C PRO A 67 -21.80 0.92 -12.12
N LEU A 68 -22.53 1.36 -11.09
CA LEU A 68 -21.95 1.63 -9.78
C LEU A 68 -21.41 0.37 -9.10
N LEU A 69 -22.15 -0.74 -9.16
CA LEU A 69 -21.72 -2.01 -8.59
C LEU A 69 -20.54 -2.59 -9.37
N TYR A 70 -20.52 -2.42 -10.70
CA TYR A 70 -19.38 -2.77 -11.55
C TYR A 70 -18.10 -2.04 -11.11
N PHE A 71 -18.16 -0.72 -10.95
CA PHE A 71 -17.00 0.06 -10.51
C PHE A 71 -16.61 -0.23 -9.07
N ALA A 72 -17.58 -0.47 -8.17
CA ALA A 72 -17.29 -0.88 -6.80
C ALA A 72 -16.58 -2.25 -6.76
N PHE A 73 -17.03 -3.22 -7.56
CA PHE A 73 -16.37 -4.53 -7.66
C PHE A 73 -14.95 -4.39 -8.21
N LYS A 74 -14.76 -3.59 -9.26
CA LYS A 74 -13.43 -3.32 -9.84
C LYS A 74 -12.50 -2.65 -8.83
N ALA A 75 -12.98 -1.66 -8.08
CA ALA A 75 -12.17 -0.91 -7.13
C ALA A 75 -11.82 -1.72 -5.87
N PHE A 76 -12.83 -2.29 -5.20
CA PHE A 76 -12.62 -2.93 -3.90
C PHE A 76 -12.14 -4.37 -4.00
N ILE A 77 -12.61 -5.13 -4.99
CA ILE A 77 -12.33 -6.57 -5.09
C ILE A 77 -11.20 -6.84 -6.08
N VAL A 78 -11.27 -6.25 -7.28
CA VAL A 78 -10.24 -6.50 -8.29
C VAL A 78 -8.95 -5.79 -7.90
N ALA A 79 -8.93 -4.47 -7.79
CA ALA A 79 -7.70 -3.74 -7.45
C ALA A 79 -7.33 -3.89 -5.96
N ALA A 80 -8.08 -3.25 -5.07
CA ALA A 80 -7.67 -3.10 -3.67
C ALA A 80 -7.45 -4.43 -2.92
N LEU A 81 -8.40 -5.37 -2.99
CA LEU A 81 -8.26 -6.66 -2.29
C LEU A 81 -7.10 -7.48 -2.84
N CYS A 82 -6.96 -7.60 -4.17
CA CYS A 82 -5.90 -8.41 -4.76
C CYS A 82 -4.52 -7.82 -4.42
N GLU A 83 -4.33 -6.53 -4.62
CA GLU A 83 -3.06 -5.88 -4.33
C GLU A 83 -2.67 -5.92 -2.86
N GLU A 84 -3.57 -5.49 -1.95
CA GLU A 84 -3.24 -5.42 -0.54
C GLU A 84 -3.06 -6.82 0.07
N TYR A 85 -3.77 -7.83 -0.44
CA TYR A 85 -3.55 -9.22 -0.05
C TYR A 85 -2.17 -9.74 -0.50
N ILE A 86 -1.73 -9.40 -1.72
CA ILE A 86 -0.40 -9.76 -2.20
C ILE A 86 0.68 -9.05 -1.38
N LYS A 87 0.51 -7.76 -1.05
CA LYS A 87 1.44 -7.01 -0.20
C LYS A 87 1.54 -7.61 1.21
N LEU A 88 0.40 -7.97 1.82
CA LEU A 88 0.38 -8.71 3.09
C LEU A 88 1.16 -10.03 2.98
N THR A 89 0.92 -10.79 1.92
CA THR A 89 1.60 -12.08 1.67
C THR A 89 3.11 -11.90 1.53
N VAL A 90 3.56 -10.87 0.82
CA VAL A 90 4.98 -10.51 0.71
C VAL A 90 5.60 -10.30 2.08
N VAL A 91 5.01 -9.47 2.93
CA VAL A 91 5.56 -9.20 4.27
C VAL A 91 5.56 -10.46 5.13
N ARG A 92 4.48 -11.25 5.06
CA ARG A 92 4.34 -12.52 5.78
C ARG A 92 5.42 -13.53 5.43
N LEU A 93 5.77 -13.65 4.15
CA LEU A 93 6.77 -14.61 3.69
C LEU A 93 8.20 -14.08 3.79
N ALA A 94 8.42 -12.78 3.51
CA ALA A 94 9.76 -12.23 3.38
C ALA A 94 10.41 -11.83 4.71
N VAL A 95 9.62 -11.31 5.67
CA VAL A 95 10.19 -10.66 6.86
C VAL A 95 9.47 -10.98 8.18
N TYR A 96 8.24 -11.51 8.16
CA TYR A 96 7.48 -11.71 9.40
C TYR A 96 8.16 -12.60 10.45
N ASN A 97 8.97 -13.58 10.03
CA ASN A 97 9.74 -14.44 10.93
C ASN A 97 11.24 -14.05 11.00
N ASN A 98 11.62 -12.90 10.44
CA ASN A 98 12.98 -12.39 10.51
C ASN A 98 13.31 -11.93 11.93
N VAL A 99 14.57 -12.11 12.35
CA VAL A 99 15.06 -11.69 13.67
C VAL A 99 15.07 -10.17 13.84
N ASN A 100 15.17 -9.41 12.74
CA ASN A 100 15.14 -7.94 12.78
C ASN A 100 13.72 -7.39 12.90
N PHE A 101 12.66 -8.19 12.69
CA PHE A 101 11.30 -7.74 12.95
C PHE A 101 11.00 -7.95 14.45
N ASP A 102 11.39 -6.95 15.23
CA ASP A 102 11.34 -7.00 16.69
C ASP A 102 10.70 -5.75 17.36
N GLU A 103 10.17 -4.82 16.55
CA GLU A 103 9.30 -3.70 16.93
C GLU A 103 7.97 -3.67 16.16
N VAL A 104 6.94 -3.02 16.73
CA VAL A 104 5.68 -2.73 16.02
C VAL A 104 5.93 -1.75 14.88
N MET A 105 6.85 -0.80 15.08
CA MET A 105 7.28 0.17 14.06
C MET A 105 7.82 -0.52 12.80
N ASP A 106 8.54 -1.63 12.93
CA ASP A 106 9.09 -2.40 11.79
C ASP A 106 7.99 -2.92 10.89
N GLY A 107 6.87 -3.35 11.48
CA GLY A 107 5.68 -3.76 10.73
C GLY A 107 5.20 -2.66 9.79
N ILE A 108 5.25 -1.39 10.22
CA ILE A 108 4.95 -0.23 9.37
C ILE A 108 6.02 -0.08 8.29
N VAL A 109 7.29 -0.03 8.67
CA VAL A 109 8.41 0.20 7.73
C VAL A 109 8.44 -0.86 6.64
N TYR A 110 8.48 -2.14 6.99
CA TYR A 110 8.57 -3.23 6.03
C TYR A 110 7.37 -3.28 5.10
N THR A 111 6.15 -3.10 5.61
CA THR A 111 4.94 -3.14 4.77
C THR A 111 4.89 -1.96 3.82
N VAL A 112 5.28 -0.77 4.26
CA VAL A 112 5.41 0.41 3.39
C VAL A 112 6.48 0.19 2.33
N VAL A 113 7.64 -0.37 2.68
CA VAL A 113 8.74 -0.63 1.73
C VAL A 113 8.32 -1.62 0.65
N ALA A 114 7.65 -2.72 1.02
CA ALA A 114 7.11 -3.67 0.05
C ALA A 114 6.10 -3.01 -0.89
N SER A 115 5.21 -2.19 -0.32
CA SER A 115 4.19 -1.43 -1.07
C SER A 115 4.79 -0.38 -2.00
N LEU A 116 5.86 0.30 -1.61
CA LEU A 116 6.54 1.27 -2.45
C LEU A 116 7.29 0.61 -3.61
N GLY A 117 7.82 -0.60 -3.41
CA GLY A 117 8.33 -1.43 -4.50
C GLY A 117 7.24 -1.77 -5.50
N PHE A 118 6.09 -2.23 -5.00
CA PHE A 118 4.91 -2.52 -5.80
C PHE A 118 4.44 -1.30 -6.60
N ALA A 119 4.20 -0.18 -5.89
CA ALA A 119 3.73 1.07 -6.46
C ALA A 119 4.73 1.66 -7.48
N CYS A 120 6.04 1.45 -7.28
CA CYS A 120 7.06 1.86 -8.25
C CYS A 120 6.88 1.14 -9.58
N MET A 121 6.78 -0.20 -9.57
CA MET A 121 6.57 -0.99 -10.79
C MET A 121 5.23 -0.66 -11.44
N GLU A 122 4.16 -0.60 -10.65
CA GLU A 122 2.83 -0.26 -11.15
C GLU A 122 2.82 1.15 -11.77
N ASN A 123 3.43 2.15 -11.13
CA ASN A 123 3.54 3.50 -11.70
C ASN A 123 4.33 3.52 -13.02
N ILE A 124 5.40 2.73 -13.15
CA ILE A 124 6.11 2.57 -14.44
C ILE A 124 5.16 2.03 -15.51
N LEU A 125 4.40 0.97 -15.23
CA LEU A 125 3.46 0.36 -16.18
C LEU A 125 2.38 1.36 -16.64
N TYR A 126 1.81 2.14 -15.72
CA TYR A 126 0.84 3.18 -16.05
C TYR A 126 1.46 4.28 -16.93
N VAL A 127 2.70 4.67 -16.66
CA VAL A 127 3.39 5.74 -17.41
C VAL A 127 3.77 5.30 -18.82
N LEU A 128 4.07 4.02 -19.02
CA LEU A 128 4.30 3.47 -20.37
C LEU A 128 3.04 3.57 -21.25
N GLY A 129 1.84 3.53 -20.66
CA GLY A 129 0.57 3.70 -21.38
C GLY A 129 0.01 5.12 -21.42
N GLY A 130 0.24 5.93 -20.38
CA GLY A 130 -0.40 7.25 -20.19
C GLY A 130 0.53 8.46 -20.30
N GLY A 131 1.85 8.27 -20.33
CA GLY A 131 2.83 9.34 -20.44
C GLY A 131 3.13 10.07 -19.11
N TRP A 132 3.83 11.21 -19.21
CA TRP A 132 4.40 11.91 -18.05
C TRP A 132 3.36 12.62 -17.17
N THR A 133 2.22 13.04 -17.73
CA THR A 133 1.12 13.65 -16.96
C THR A 133 0.49 12.64 -16.00
N THR A 134 0.34 11.39 -16.45
CA THR A 134 -0.03 10.25 -15.59
C THR A 134 0.99 10.04 -14.48
N ALA A 135 2.29 10.11 -14.79
CA ALA A 135 3.36 10.00 -13.80
C ALA A 135 3.21 11.06 -12.70
N LEU A 136 2.98 12.31 -13.11
CA LEU A 136 2.86 13.45 -12.21
C LEU A 136 1.63 13.32 -11.29
N LEU A 137 0.46 13.00 -11.85
CA LEU A 137 -0.75 12.82 -11.05
C LEU A 137 -0.59 11.68 -10.04
N ARG A 138 -0.07 10.53 -10.47
CA ARG A 138 0.15 9.37 -9.61
C ARG A 138 1.19 9.62 -8.53
N ALA A 139 2.21 10.44 -8.79
CA ALA A 139 3.23 10.82 -7.80
C ALA A 139 2.63 11.51 -6.56
N PHE A 140 1.53 12.27 -6.72
CA PHE A 140 0.86 12.97 -5.62
C PHE A 140 -0.38 12.26 -5.08
N THR A 141 -0.85 11.22 -5.76
CA THR A 141 -2.12 10.54 -5.43
C THR A 141 -1.90 9.05 -5.14
N ALA A 142 -1.73 8.23 -6.18
CA ALA A 142 -1.60 6.77 -6.07
C ALA A 142 -0.39 6.33 -5.24
N VAL A 143 0.80 6.89 -5.50
CA VAL A 143 2.03 6.47 -4.79
C VAL A 143 1.96 6.78 -3.28
N PRO A 144 1.52 7.99 -2.86
CA PRO A 144 1.21 8.25 -1.45
C PRO A 144 0.09 7.36 -0.90
N MET A 145 -0.98 7.10 -1.67
CA MET A 145 -2.07 6.22 -1.26
C MET A 145 -1.55 4.84 -0.86
N HIS A 146 -0.73 4.21 -1.70
CA HIS A 146 -0.13 2.89 -1.40
C HIS A 146 0.68 2.90 -0.11
N ALA A 147 1.52 3.93 0.08
CA ALA A 147 2.30 4.06 1.31
C ALA A 147 1.39 4.21 2.55
N LEU A 148 0.31 4.98 2.44
CA LEU A 148 -0.62 5.21 3.54
C LEU A 148 -1.45 3.95 3.88
N CYS A 149 -1.98 3.25 2.87
CA CYS A 149 -2.72 2.00 3.03
C CYS A 149 -1.85 0.93 3.69
N SER A 150 -0.65 0.73 3.15
CA SER A 150 0.28 -0.26 3.64
C SER A 150 0.92 0.11 4.97
N GLY A 151 1.05 1.41 5.29
CA GLY A 151 1.45 1.85 6.63
C GLY A 151 0.38 1.53 7.68
N MET A 152 -0.90 1.74 7.37
CA MET A 152 -2.00 1.36 8.25
C MET A 152 -2.08 -0.16 8.43
N MET A 153 -1.96 -0.94 7.35
CA MET A 153 -1.88 -2.39 7.42
C MET A 153 -0.67 -2.85 8.24
N GLY A 154 0.50 -2.26 7.99
CA GLY A 154 1.76 -2.55 8.66
C GLY A 154 1.71 -2.35 10.17
N PHE A 155 1.00 -1.31 10.64
CA PHE A 155 0.78 -1.12 12.08
C PHE A 155 0.05 -2.31 12.74
N TYR A 156 -0.95 -2.88 12.07
CA TYR A 156 -1.65 -4.06 12.60
C TYR A 156 -0.83 -5.35 12.42
N ILE A 157 -0.02 -5.47 11.36
CA ILE A 157 0.93 -6.58 11.20
C ILE A 157 1.98 -6.55 12.32
N GLY A 158 2.50 -5.37 12.66
CA GLY A 158 3.43 -5.15 13.77
C GLY A 158 2.84 -5.59 15.10
N GLN A 159 1.63 -5.16 15.44
CA GLN A 159 0.95 -5.66 16.65
C GLN A 159 0.70 -7.18 16.59
N ALA A 160 0.38 -7.72 15.40
CA ALA A 160 0.12 -9.15 15.25
C ALA A 160 1.35 -9.99 15.59
N LYS A 161 2.56 -9.49 15.29
CA LYS A 161 3.84 -10.16 15.58
C LYS A 161 4.02 -10.46 17.07
N PHE A 162 3.45 -9.64 17.93
CA PHE A 162 3.54 -9.76 19.39
C PHE A 162 2.21 -10.20 20.04
N ALA A 163 1.28 -10.73 19.25
CA ALA A 163 0.01 -11.22 19.77
C ALA A 163 0.21 -12.45 20.67
N SER A 164 -0.59 -12.56 21.74
CA SER A 164 -0.49 -13.64 22.72
C SER A 164 -1.11 -14.95 22.26
N SER A 165 -1.91 -14.93 21.19
CA SER A 165 -2.54 -16.10 20.61
C SER A 165 -2.65 -16.02 19.09
N LYS A 166 -2.74 -17.18 18.44
CA LYS A 166 -2.88 -17.25 16.99
C LYS A 166 -4.16 -16.58 16.48
N ASP A 167 -5.23 -16.64 17.25
CA ASP A 167 -6.49 -15.97 16.91
C ASP A 167 -6.36 -14.45 16.95
N GLN A 168 -5.65 -13.92 17.96
CA GLN A 168 -5.38 -12.48 18.02
C GLN A 168 -4.47 -12.03 16.87
N GLU A 169 -3.41 -12.78 16.56
CA GLU A 169 -2.54 -12.55 15.41
C GLU A 169 -3.36 -12.47 14.11
N ASN A 170 -4.22 -13.47 13.85
CA ASN A 170 -5.04 -13.55 12.65
C ASN A 170 -6.06 -12.40 12.56
N ARG A 171 -6.69 -12.02 13.67
CA ARG A 171 -7.64 -10.90 13.70
C ARG A 171 -6.96 -9.56 13.39
N LEU A 172 -5.76 -9.33 13.91
CA LEU A 172 -5.01 -8.11 13.66
C LEU A 172 -4.59 -8.01 12.19
N GLN A 173 -4.08 -9.09 11.59
CA GLN A 173 -3.75 -9.10 10.16
C GLN A 173 -4.98 -8.86 9.27
N LYS A 174 -6.09 -9.55 9.54
CA LYS A 174 -7.36 -9.33 8.82
C LYS A 174 -7.84 -7.89 8.96
N ARG A 175 -7.74 -7.31 10.16
CA ARG A 175 -8.09 -5.91 10.41
C ARG A 175 -7.22 -4.96 9.58
N GLY A 176 -5.91 -5.18 9.55
CA GLY A 176 -4.98 -4.39 8.73
C GLY A 176 -5.33 -4.46 7.25
N LEU A 177 -5.55 -5.68 6.74
CA LEU A 177 -5.94 -5.91 5.35
C LEU A 177 -7.23 -5.16 4.99
N TRP A 178 -8.31 -5.37 5.74
CA TRP A 178 -9.61 -4.74 5.41
C TRP A 178 -9.59 -3.22 5.54
N ILE A 179 -8.78 -2.65 6.45
CA ILE A 179 -8.57 -1.20 6.51
C ILE A 179 -7.87 -0.72 5.24
N ALA A 180 -6.79 -1.37 4.81
CA ALA A 180 -6.09 -1.01 3.57
C ALA A 180 -7.00 -1.15 2.34
N VAL A 181 -7.75 -2.25 2.23
CA VAL A 181 -8.73 -2.47 1.15
C VAL A 181 -9.81 -1.40 1.15
N GLY A 182 -10.32 -1.01 2.31
CA GLY A 182 -11.33 0.05 2.42
C GLY A 182 -10.82 1.40 1.92
N ILE A 183 -9.59 1.77 2.26
CA ILE A 183 -8.98 3.04 1.84
C ILE A 183 -8.63 3.02 0.36
N HIS A 184 -7.92 1.98 -0.08
CA HIS A 184 -7.49 1.81 -1.47
C HIS A 184 -8.72 1.69 -2.40
N GLY A 185 -9.68 0.83 -2.07
CA GLY A 185 -10.90 0.67 -2.87
C GLY A 185 -11.73 1.94 -2.93
N SER A 186 -11.75 2.75 -1.86
CA SER A 186 -12.42 4.06 -1.89
C SER A 186 -11.71 5.05 -2.80
N TYR A 187 -10.38 5.08 -2.79
CA TYR A 187 -9.58 5.89 -3.69
C TYR A 187 -9.87 5.53 -5.17
N ASP A 188 -9.81 4.24 -5.51
CA ASP A 188 -10.04 3.76 -6.88
C ASP A 188 -11.49 3.97 -7.32
N PHE A 189 -12.45 3.72 -6.43
CA PHE A 189 -13.86 3.88 -6.74
C PHE A 189 -14.17 5.32 -7.15
N LEU A 190 -13.64 6.32 -6.43
CA LEU A 190 -13.83 7.73 -6.77
C LEU A 190 -13.24 8.09 -8.14
N LEU A 191 -12.15 7.46 -8.56
CA LEU A 191 -11.58 7.64 -9.90
C LEU A 191 -12.39 6.90 -10.97
N PHE A 192 -12.83 5.68 -10.68
CA PHE A 192 -13.52 4.82 -11.65
C PHE A 192 -14.91 5.32 -12.02
N ILE A 193 -15.58 6.06 -11.13
CA ILE A 193 -16.91 6.63 -11.40
C ILE A 193 -16.86 7.98 -12.11
N VAL A 194 -15.68 8.54 -12.38
CA VAL A 194 -15.53 9.82 -13.12
C VAL A 194 -16.25 9.81 -14.48
N PRO A 195 -16.20 8.74 -15.29
CA PRO A 195 -16.95 8.70 -16.56
C PRO A 195 -18.47 8.80 -16.40
N LEU A 196 -19.01 8.47 -15.22
CA LEU A 196 -20.45 8.54 -14.93
C LEU A 196 -20.87 9.86 -14.25
N HIS A 197 -20.01 10.40 -13.38
CA HIS A 197 -20.35 11.51 -12.48
C HIS A 197 -19.50 12.77 -12.69
N GLY A 198 -18.65 12.78 -13.72
CA GLY A 198 -17.69 13.86 -13.96
C GLY A 198 -16.56 13.89 -12.93
N LEU A 199 -15.83 15.01 -12.86
CA LEU A 199 -14.64 15.14 -12.00
C LEU A 199 -14.94 15.35 -10.50
N ILE A 200 -16.20 15.63 -10.13
CA ILE A 200 -16.57 15.97 -8.74
C ILE A 200 -16.14 14.88 -7.73
N PRO A 201 -16.37 13.57 -7.97
CA PRO A 201 -15.96 12.54 -7.02
C PRO A 201 -14.45 12.48 -6.78
N ALA A 202 -13.62 12.80 -7.78
CA ALA A 202 -12.16 12.74 -7.65
C ALA A 202 -11.62 13.71 -6.57
N PHE A 203 -12.33 14.80 -6.25
CA PHE A 203 -11.96 15.68 -5.15
C PHE A 203 -12.03 15.00 -3.77
N GLY A 204 -12.80 13.92 -3.64
CA GLY A 204 -12.86 13.09 -2.42
C GLY A 204 -11.55 12.36 -2.09
N ILE A 205 -10.62 12.26 -3.04
CA ILE A 205 -9.27 11.69 -2.81
C ILE A 205 -8.50 12.53 -1.79
N ILE A 206 -8.60 13.86 -1.86
CA ILE A 206 -7.85 14.78 -1.00
C ILE A 206 -8.11 14.51 0.50
N PRO A 207 -9.37 14.53 0.98
CA PRO A 207 -9.65 14.23 2.38
C PRO A 207 -9.32 12.78 2.76
N ILE A 208 -9.42 11.80 1.85
CA ILE A 208 -8.99 10.42 2.11
C ILE A 208 -7.48 10.37 2.39
N LEU A 209 -6.66 10.99 1.55
CA LEU A 209 -5.20 11.01 1.73
C LEU A 209 -4.78 11.76 2.99
N ILE A 210 -5.35 12.96 3.21
CA ILE A 210 -5.03 13.77 4.39
C ILE A 210 -5.49 13.07 5.67
N GLY A 211 -6.72 12.58 5.70
CA GLY A 211 -7.28 11.87 6.84
C GLY A 211 -6.48 10.62 7.19
N ASN A 212 -6.12 9.82 6.18
CA ASN A 212 -5.32 8.62 6.38
C ASN A 212 -3.88 8.94 6.81
N TYR A 213 -3.27 10.01 6.27
CA TYR A 213 -1.97 10.48 6.74
C TYR A 213 -2.01 10.88 8.22
N ILE A 214 -3.01 11.64 8.65
CA ILE A 214 -3.19 12.01 10.06
C ILE A 214 -3.39 10.76 10.93
N ALA A 215 -4.21 9.81 10.47
CA ALA A 215 -4.44 8.55 11.18
C ALA A 215 -3.16 7.73 11.31
N LEU A 216 -2.40 7.55 10.23
CA LEU A 216 -1.14 6.82 10.23
C LEU A 216 -0.09 7.49 11.11
N ARG A 217 -0.01 8.83 11.12
CA ARG A 217 0.90 9.56 12.02
C ARG A 217 0.60 9.26 13.50
N LYS A 218 -0.67 9.15 13.87
CA LYS A 218 -1.07 8.72 15.23
C LYS A 218 -0.66 7.27 15.50
N LYS A 219 -0.79 6.38 14.51
CA LYS A 219 -0.36 4.97 14.63
C LYS A 219 1.15 4.80 14.74
N ILE A 220 1.94 5.53 13.97
CA ILE A 220 3.39 5.58 14.08
C ILE A 220 3.81 6.03 15.48
N LYS A 221 3.19 7.09 16.00
CA LYS A 221 3.45 7.53 17.38
C LYS A 221 3.12 6.43 18.39
N SER A 222 1.95 5.82 18.27
CA SER A 222 1.51 4.72 19.15
C SER A 222 2.45 3.51 19.11
N ALA A 223 2.95 3.13 17.93
CA ALA A 223 3.89 2.03 17.77
C ALA A 223 5.19 2.30 18.54
N ARG A 224 5.81 3.47 18.29
CA ARG A 224 7.03 3.87 18.99
C ARG A 224 6.86 3.99 20.50
N ASP A 225 5.74 4.56 20.96
CA ASP A 225 5.45 4.69 22.39
C ASP A 225 5.32 3.30 23.05
N GLU A 226 4.71 2.34 22.35
CA GLU A 226 4.61 0.94 22.80
C GLU A 226 5.97 0.25 22.81
N ASP A 227 6.73 0.35 21.72
CA ASP A 227 8.03 -0.30 21.56
C ASP A 227 9.03 0.20 22.61
N LYS A 228 9.04 1.51 22.89
CA LYS A 228 9.83 2.10 23.99
C LYS A 228 9.37 1.61 25.36
N LYS A 229 8.06 1.54 25.62
CA LYS A 229 7.53 1.09 26.91
C LYS A 229 7.89 -0.38 27.20
N LEU A 230 7.98 -1.20 26.16
CA LEU A 230 8.30 -2.62 26.25
C LEU A 230 9.79 -2.94 26.08
N GLY A 231 10.64 -1.92 25.92
CA GLY A 231 12.10 -2.08 25.80
C GLY A 231 12.55 -2.72 24.50
N ARG A 232 11.75 -2.61 23.42
CA ARG A 232 12.13 -3.07 22.08
C ARG A 232 13.00 -2.05 21.34
N SER A 233 12.81 -0.76 21.66
CA SER A 233 13.48 0.42 21.09
C SER A 233 14.28 1.21 22.12
#